data_AF-K9PG52-F1
#
_entry.id   AF-K9PG52-F1
#
_cell.length_a   1.000
_cell.length_b   1.000
_cell.length_c   1.000
_cell.angle_alpha   90.00
_cell.angle_beta   90.00
_cell.angle_gamma   90.00
#
_symmetry.space_group_name_H-M   'P 1'
#
loop_
_entity.id
_entity.type
_entity.pdbx_description
1 polymer ?
#
loop_
_entity_poly.entity_id
_entity_poly.type
_entity_poly.pdbx_seq_one_letter_code
_entity_poly.pdbx_strand_id
1 'polypeptide(L)'
;MSLSSAERSLLPMQSPSSFSEASRPFLTWQRILDWAQEHYRCRTFSKDERIPARPGLLYLVQRGAIRMVGTAQVSATASQLTSRRINRTPEEAFLGFVGAGQPFEIVAQSPFTLQAYAHVDQTAVLWMYWHDLDNWPHFRREVMDAFRYQHQRKLLWLSALGQRRTIDRLLGFLTLLIEEYGEPAMSDTDPDVIRGYCLPFPLTHAQIGSAIGSTRVTVTRLMGKLRQRGLILTQGDNLICLPAESINRAN
;
A
#
# COMPACT_ATOMS: atom_id res chain seq x y z
N MET A 1 -28.29 17.07 -41.83
CA MET A 1 -27.85 15.86 -42.57
C MET A 1 -26.48 16.18 -43.14
N SER A 2 -25.35 15.58 -42.79
CA SER A 2 -25.05 14.44 -41.92
C SER A 2 -23.58 14.58 -41.53
N LEU A 3 -23.27 14.41 -40.24
CA LEU A 3 -21.90 14.37 -39.72
C LEU A 3 -21.26 13.04 -40.11
N SER A 4 -20.09 13.11 -40.74
CA SER A 4 -19.27 11.94 -41.09
C SER A 4 -18.51 11.43 -39.86
N SER A 5 -18.53 10.11 -39.73
CA SER A 5 -17.96 9.25 -38.71
C SER A 5 -16.49 9.53 -38.42
N ALA A 6 -16.14 9.63 -37.14
CA ALA A 6 -14.78 9.45 -36.65
C ALA A 6 -14.78 8.22 -35.74
N GLU A 7 -14.40 7.07 -36.30
CA GLU A 7 -14.01 5.89 -35.53
C GLU A 7 -12.79 6.24 -34.68
N ARG A 8 -13.01 6.44 -33.37
CA ARG A 8 -11.92 6.40 -32.39
C ARG A 8 -11.74 4.95 -31.95
N SER A 9 -10.64 4.39 -32.42
CA SER A 9 -10.02 3.16 -31.96
C SER A 9 -9.94 3.12 -30.43
N LEU A 10 -10.64 2.15 -29.84
CA LEU A 10 -10.50 1.73 -28.45
C LEU A 10 -9.14 1.03 -28.31
N LEU A 11 -8.17 1.70 -27.69
CA LEU A 11 -7.01 1.03 -27.14
C LEU A 11 -7.41 0.42 -25.79
N PRO A 12 -7.21 -0.88 -25.54
CA PRO A 12 -7.46 -1.45 -24.23
C PRO A 12 -6.48 -0.87 -23.21
N MET A 13 -7.01 -0.33 -22.11
CA MET A 13 -6.23 0.06 -20.94
C MET A 13 -5.61 -1.20 -20.33
N GLN A 14 -4.30 -1.36 -20.48
CA GLN A 14 -3.55 -2.33 -19.70
C GLN A 14 -3.42 -1.79 -18.26
N SER A 15 -4.21 -2.36 -17.37
CA SER A 15 -4.04 -2.27 -15.93
C SER A 15 -2.66 -2.85 -15.55
N PRO A 16 -1.78 -2.14 -14.82
CA PRO A 16 -0.54 -2.74 -14.33
C PRO A 16 -0.78 -3.70 -13.15
N SER A 17 -2.02 -3.89 -12.68
CA SER A 17 -2.38 -4.87 -11.65
C SER A 17 -2.35 -6.32 -12.13
N SER A 18 -2.12 -6.57 -13.42
CA SER A 18 -1.77 -7.88 -13.95
C SER A 18 -0.27 -8.03 -14.18
N PHE A 19 0.58 -7.64 -13.22
CA PHE A 19 1.80 -8.41 -12.97
C PHE A 19 1.40 -9.74 -12.34
N SER A 20 0.65 -10.52 -13.13
CA SER A 20 0.34 -11.91 -12.87
C SER A 20 1.64 -12.62 -12.53
N GLU A 21 1.58 -13.48 -11.52
CA GLU A 21 2.53 -14.56 -11.25
C GLU A 21 3.12 -15.21 -12.52
N ALA A 22 2.37 -15.15 -13.64
CA ALA A 22 2.69 -15.77 -14.92
C ALA A 22 3.73 -15.06 -15.82
N SER A 23 4.25 -13.86 -15.50
CA SER A 23 5.14 -13.12 -16.44
C SER A 23 6.51 -12.74 -15.91
N ARG A 24 6.85 -13.10 -14.67
CA ARG A 24 8.26 -13.11 -14.25
C ARG A 24 8.91 -14.29 -14.95
N PRO A 25 10.14 -14.19 -15.50
CA PRO A 25 10.89 -15.38 -15.84
C PRO A 25 11.00 -16.17 -14.54
N PHE A 26 10.17 -17.21 -14.38
CA PHE A 26 10.01 -17.99 -13.14
C PHE A 26 11.38 -18.39 -12.57
N LEU A 27 12.33 -18.63 -13.47
CA LEU A 27 13.73 -18.93 -13.21
C LEU A 27 14.49 -17.82 -12.46
N THR A 28 14.28 -16.53 -12.75
CA THR A 28 15.02 -15.43 -12.11
C THR A 28 14.57 -15.24 -10.66
N TRP A 29 13.26 -15.26 -10.42
CA TRP A 29 12.73 -15.13 -9.06
C TRP A 29 13.14 -16.32 -8.18
N GLN A 30 13.07 -17.54 -8.72
CA GLN A 30 13.54 -18.74 -8.02
C GLN A 30 15.03 -18.62 -7.68
N ARG A 31 15.88 -18.20 -8.62
CA ARG A 31 17.33 -17.99 -8.36
C ARG A 31 17.60 -16.97 -7.25
N ILE A 32 16.81 -15.91 -7.18
CA ILE A 32 16.93 -14.90 -6.12
C ILE A 32 16.52 -15.48 -4.77
N LEU A 33 15.47 -16.29 -4.73
CA LEU A 33 15.03 -16.98 -3.52
C LEU A 33 16.08 -17.98 -3.03
N ASP A 34 16.61 -18.80 -3.94
CA ASP A 34 17.66 -19.78 -3.63
C ASP A 34 18.90 -19.06 -3.09
N TRP A 35 19.36 -18.00 -3.77
CA TRP A 35 20.46 -17.16 -3.29
C TRP A 35 20.19 -16.56 -1.91
N ALA A 36 18.99 -16.03 -1.68
CA ALA A 36 18.64 -15.43 -0.39
C ALA A 36 18.63 -16.47 0.73
N GLN A 37 18.20 -17.70 0.46
CA GLN A 37 18.27 -18.81 1.41
C GLN A 37 19.71 -19.21 1.72
N GLU A 38 20.55 -19.41 0.69
CA GLU A 38 21.97 -19.75 0.83
C GLU A 38 22.74 -18.70 1.65
N HIS A 39 22.34 -17.42 1.55
CA HIS A 39 22.98 -16.31 2.24
C HIS A 39 22.32 -15.93 3.58
N TYR A 40 21.31 -16.68 4.04
CA TYR A 40 20.53 -16.38 5.25
C TYR A 40 19.90 -14.97 5.23
N ARG A 41 19.45 -14.53 4.05
CA ARG A 41 18.86 -13.21 3.80
C ARG A 41 17.37 -13.25 3.50
N CYS A 42 16.67 -14.26 4.00
CA CYS A 42 15.23 -14.34 3.96
C CYS A 42 14.67 -14.72 5.34
N ARG A 43 13.50 -14.20 5.68
CA ARG A 43 12.81 -14.52 6.93
C ARG A 43 11.30 -14.38 6.77
N THR A 44 10.56 -15.21 7.50
CA THR A 44 9.11 -15.10 7.67
C THR A 44 8.79 -14.47 9.01
N PHE A 45 7.79 -13.59 9.00
CA PHE A 45 7.35 -12.77 10.11
C PHE A 45 5.88 -13.03 10.42
N SER A 46 5.55 -13.06 11.71
CA SER A 46 4.16 -13.09 12.19
C SER A 46 3.52 -11.70 12.09
N LYS A 47 2.20 -11.64 12.14
CA LYS A 47 1.47 -10.37 12.12
C LYS A 47 1.97 -9.42 13.23
N ASP A 48 2.10 -8.15 12.86
CA ASP A 48 2.62 -7.05 13.68
C ASP A 48 4.09 -7.20 14.13
N GLU A 49 4.80 -8.24 13.69
CA GLU A 49 6.24 -8.36 13.93
C GLU A 49 7.01 -7.30 13.13
N ARG A 50 7.97 -6.65 13.80
CA ARG A 50 8.83 -5.65 13.18
C ARG A 50 9.84 -6.30 12.25
N ILE A 51 9.90 -5.79 11.02
CA ILE A 51 10.94 -6.16 10.07
C ILE A 51 12.20 -5.35 10.42
N PRO A 52 13.36 -6.00 10.69
CA PRO A 52 14.59 -5.34 11.11
C PRO A 52 15.28 -4.66 9.92
N ALA A 53 14.59 -3.71 9.29
CA ALA A 53 15.06 -3.02 8.11
C ALA A 53 16.10 -1.93 8.43
N ARG A 54 17.11 -1.81 7.57
CA ARG A 54 18.26 -0.90 7.70
C ARG A 54 18.45 -0.08 6.42
N PRO A 55 18.90 1.18 6.51
CA PRO A 55 19.27 1.96 5.34
C PRO A 55 20.37 1.28 4.50
N GLY A 56 20.28 1.43 3.17
CA GLY A 56 21.25 0.87 2.22
C GLY A 56 21.00 -0.58 1.79
N LEU A 57 19.97 -1.23 2.34
CA LEU A 57 19.49 -2.53 1.91
C LEU A 57 18.17 -2.40 1.14
N LEU A 58 18.09 -3.18 0.07
CA LEU A 58 16.87 -3.45 -0.65
C LEU A 58 16.14 -4.63 0.00
N TYR A 59 14.84 -4.48 0.21
CA TYR A 59 13.97 -5.55 0.67
C TYR A 59 12.95 -5.89 -0.40
N LEU A 60 12.60 -7.17 -0.50
CA LEU A 60 11.57 -7.68 -1.41
C LEU A 60 10.57 -8.50 -0.62
N VAL A 61 9.29 -8.22 -0.82
CA VAL A 61 8.22 -9.02 -0.23
C VAL A 61 8.01 -10.25 -1.09
N GLN A 62 8.32 -11.44 -0.57
CA GLN A 62 8.04 -12.69 -1.28
C GLN A 62 6.55 -13.04 -1.19
N ARG A 63 5.98 -12.90 0.01
CA ARG A 63 4.59 -13.25 0.31
C ARG A 63 4.06 -12.38 1.44
N GLY A 64 2.76 -12.14 1.45
CA GLY A 64 2.08 -11.36 2.48
C GLY A 64 2.13 -9.86 2.18
N ALA A 65 2.01 -9.06 3.23
CA ALA A 65 1.95 -7.61 3.12
C ALA A 65 2.69 -6.97 4.29
N ILE A 66 3.43 -5.91 3.99
CA ILE A 66 4.13 -5.10 4.98
C ILE A 66 3.38 -3.79 5.16
N ARG A 67 3.23 -3.36 6.40
CA ARG A 67 2.75 -2.03 6.77
C ARG A 67 3.95 -1.12 7.03
N MET A 68 3.98 0.01 6.32
CA MET A 68 4.96 1.07 6.52
C MET A 68 4.41 2.11 7.51
N VAL A 69 5.27 2.52 8.43
CA VAL A 69 4.94 3.48 9.49
C VAL A 69 6.01 4.55 9.57
N GLY A 70 5.58 5.81 9.70
CA GLY A 70 6.47 6.93 9.95
C GLY A 70 6.22 7.51 11.34
N THR A 71 7.28 7.97 11.99
CA THR A 71 7.17 8.89 13.13
C THR A 71 7.92 10.17 12.81
N ALA A 72 7.36 11.30 13.22
CA ALA A 72 7.99 12.60 13.09
C ALA A 72 8.30 13.17 14.48
N GLN A 73 9.56 13.52 14.74
CA GLN A 73 9.97 14.20 15.98
C GLN A 73 9.88 15.73 15.86
N VAL A 74 8.88 16.23 15.11
CA VAL A 74 8.61 17.66 14.96
C VAL A 74 7.35 18.00 15.72
N SER A 75 7.49 18.75 16.81
CA SER A 75 6.34 19.21 17.60
C SER A 75 6.27 20.72 17.58
N ALA A 76 5.31 21.28 16.82
CA ALA A 76 5.03 22.72 16.80
C ALA A 76 4.50 23.24 18.14
N THR A 77 4.07 22.35 19.04
CA THR A 77 3.56 22.66 20.38
C THR A 77 4.53 22.29 21.50
N ALA A 78 5.76 21.85 21.17
CA ALA A 78 6.81 21.65 22.16
C ALA A 78 7.36 23.02 22.60
N SER A 79 6.63 23.67 23.51
CA SER A 79 7.15 24.82 24.25
C SER A 79 8.42 24.42 25.00
N GLN A 80 9.37 25.35 25.08
CA GLN A 80 10.64 25.29 25.83
C GLN A 80 10.41 25.18 27.35
N LEU A 81 9.71 24.15 27.82
CA LEU A 81 9.52 23.85 29.24
C LEU A 81 10.22 22.55 29.58
N THR A 82 11.46 22.76 30.01
CA THR A 82 12.24 21.97 30.97
C THR A 82 11.49 20.80 31.65
N SER A 83 12.12 19.62 31.59
CA SER A 83 12.12 18.60 32.67
C SER A 83 10.91 17.68 32.91
N ARG A 84 10.01 17.45 31.95
CA ARG A 84 9.17 16.23 32.00
C ARG A 84 9.23 15.46 30.69
N ARG A 85 10.11 14.45 30.64
CA ARG A 85 9.98 13.29 29.75
C ARG A 85 8.66 12.60 30.09
N ILE A 86 7.54 13.16 29.63
CA ILE A 86 6.34 12.36 29.46
C ILE A 86 6.74 11.39 28.35
N ASN A 87 6.76 10.10 28.65
CA ASN A 87 6.85 9.00 27.68
C ASN A 87 5.63 9.08 26.73
N ARG A 88 5.57 10.11 25.88
CA ARG A 88 4.66 10.13 24.75
C ARG A 88 5.27 9.15 23.76
N THR A 89 4.65 7.99 23.63
CA THR A 89 4.86 7.13 22.46
C THR A 89 4.71 8.02 21.24
N PRO A 90 5.74 8.12 20.38
CA PRO A 90 5.65 8.96 19.19
C PRO A 90 4.43 8.53 18.37
N GLU A 91 3.68 9.51 17.89
CA GLU A 91 2.48 9.22 17.10
C GLU A 91 2.90 8.60 15.76
N GLU A 92 2.54 7.33 15.59
CA GLU A 92 2.83 6.55 14.40
C GLU A 92 1.82 6.89 13.30
N ALA A 93 2.32 7.37 12.17
CA ALA A 93 1.54 7.59 10.95
C ALA A 93 1.65 6.37 10.05
N PHE A 94 0.50 5.76 9.71
CA PHE A 94 0.44 4.75 8.66
C PHE A 94 0.76 5.39 7.29
N LEU A 95 1.72 4.83 6.57
CA LEU A 95 2.18 5.38 5.28
C LEU A 95 1.71 4.60 4.06
N GLY A 96 1.20 3.38 4.28
CA GLY A 96 0.80 2.48 3.20
C GLY A 96 1.26 1.06 3.44
N PHE A 97 1.00 0.22 2.44
CA PHE A 97 1.47 -1.16 2.40
C PHE A 97 2.62 -1.34 1.40
N VAL A 98 3.26 -2.50 1.48
CA VAL A 98 4.10 -3.05 0.42
C VAL A 98 3.65 -4.51 0.25
N GLY A 99 3.08 -4.82 -0.92
CA GLY A 99 2.54 -6.14 -1.23
C GLY A 99 3.59 -7.11 -1.75
N ALA A 100 3.19 -8.38 -1.92
CA ALA A 100 4.03 -9.40 -2.52
C ALA A 100 4.57 -8.96 -3.89
N GLY A 101 5.84 -9.28 -4.13
CA GLY A 101 6.55 -8.96 -5.35
C GLY A 101 6.99 -7.50 -5.48
N GLN A 102 6.72 -6.63 -4.51
CA GLN A 102 7.15 -5.23 -4.52
C GLN A 102 8.44 -5.03 -3.70
N PRO A 103 9.35 -4.15 -4.16
CA PRO A 103 10.49 -3.73 -3.36
C PRO A 103 10.14 -2.63 -2.37
N PHE A 104 10.90 -2.55 -1.29
CA PHE A 104 10.89 -1.39 -0.41
C PHE A 104 12.26 -1.16 0.23
N GLU A 105 12.46 0.07 0.70
CA GLU A 105 13.64 0.48 1.46
C GLU A 105 13.24 1.38 2.61
N ILE A 106 14.09 1.41 3.63
CA ILE A 106 13.98 2.38 4.72
C ILE A 106 15.06 3.43 4.57
N VAL A 107 14.64 4.68 4.45
CA VAL A 107 15.53 5.84 4.56
C VAL A 107 15.40 6.40 5.97
N ALA A 108 16.53 6.70 6.60
CA ALA A 108 16.59 7.41 7.87
C ALA A 108 16.94 8.87 7.58
N GLN A 109 16.00 9.78 7.79
CA GLN A 109 16.24 11.21 7.63
C GLN A 109 15.62 11.95 8.80
N SER A 110 16.45 12.36 9.77
CA SER A 110 16.01 13.21 10.87
C SER A 110 15.23 14.43 10.33
N PRO A 111 14.07 14.79 10.90
CA PRO A 111 13.46 14.31 12.14
C PRO A 111 12.49 13.12 11.96
N PHE A 112 12.49 12.47 10.80
CA PHE A 112 11.59 11.39 10.44
C PHE A 112 12.26 10.03 10.59
N THR A 113 11.53 9.08 11.17
CA THR A 113 11.95 7.68 11.18
C THR A 113 10.88 6.81 10.56
N LEU A 114 11.31 5.86 9.73
CA LEU A 114 10.44 4.91 9.06
C LEU A 114 10.66 3.52 9.65
N GLN A 115 9.58 2.75 9.73
CA GLN A 115 9.57 1.39 10.22
C GLN A 115 8.66 0.54 9.35
N ALA A 116 8.93 -0.76 9.34
CA ALA A 116 8.19 -1.76 8.59
C ALA A 116 7.74 -2.88 9.54
N TYR A 117 6.49 -3.28 9.41
CA TYR A 117 5.86 -4.32 10.21
C TYR A 117 5.13 -5.28 9.28
N ALA A 118 5.18 -6.59 9.57
CA ALA A 118 4.30 -7.53 8.87
C ALA A 118 2.83 -7.19 9.19
N HIS A 119 2.00 -7.03 8.17
CA HIS A 119 0.57 -6.70 8.35
C HIS A 119 -0.31 -7.95 8.48
N VAL A 120 0.17 -9.06 7.94
CA VAL A 120 -0.48 -10.38 7.98
C VAL A 120 0.53 -11.44 8.41
N ASP A 121 0.02 -12.57 8.92
CA ASP A 121 0.87 -13.71 9.24
C ASP A 121 1.54 -14.29 8.00
N GLN A 122 2.64 -15.03 8.23
CA GLN A 122 3.40 -15.68 7.16
C GLN A 122 3.93 -14.70 6.10
N THR A 123 4.18 -13.44 6.49
CA THR A 123 4.81 -12.43 5.64
C THR A 123 6.27 -12.80 5.45
N ALA A 124 6.66 -13.16 4.24
CA ALA A 124 8.03 -13.56 3.90
C ALA A 124 8.74 -12.42 3.18
N VAL A 125 9.92 -12.07 3.68
CA VAL A 125 10.74 -10.96 3.16
C VAL A 125 12.16 -11.46 2.96
N LEU A 126 12.78 -11.02 1.89
CA LEU A 126 14.21 -11.19 1.65
C LEU A 126 14.89 -9.84 1.46
N TRP A 127 16.21 -9.79 1.68
CA TRP A 127 16.98 -8.56 1.57
C TRP A 127 18.33 -8.76 0.90
N MET A 128 18.84 -7.70 0.28
CA MET A 128 20.15 -7.68 -0.38
C MET A 128 20.70 -6.27 -0.46
N TYR A 129 22.00 -6.15 -0.71
CA TYR A 129 22.58 -4.87 -1.09
C TYR A 129 22.31 -4.57 -2.56
N TRP A 130 22.31 -3.30 -2.93
CA TRP A 130 22.14 -2.88 -4.32
C TRP A 130 23.19 -3.46 -5.28
N HIS A 131 24.43 -3.66 -4.82
CA HIS A 131 25.47 -4.27 -5.65
C HIS A 131 25.25 -5.77 -5.87
N ASP A 132 24.49 -6.46 -5.00
CA ASP A 132 24.15 -7.86 -5.23
C ASP A 132 23.27 -8.02 -6.49
N LEU A 133 22.49 -6.98 -6.84
CA LEU A 133 21.69 -6.94 -8.06
C LEU A 133 22.52 -6.87 -9.35
N ASP A 134 23.83 -6.59 -9.28
CA ASP A 134 24.69 -6.59 -10.46
C ASP A 134 24.78 -7.99 -11.11
N ASN A 135 24.53 -9.04 -10.32
CA ASN A 135 24.40 -10.41 -10.80
C ASN A 135 23.12 -10.66 -11.61
N TRP A 136 22.12 -9.77 -11.49
CA TRP A 136 20.83 -9.88 -12.18
C TRP A 136 20.41 -8.54 -12.82
N PRO A 137 21.05 -8.09 -13.92
CA PRO A 137 20.79 -6.77 -14.51
C PRO A 137 19.35 -6.56 -14.98
N HIS A 138 18.68 -7.62 -15.43
CA HIS A 138 17.26 -7.57 -15.80
C HIS A 138 16.38 -7.31 -14.57
N PHE A 139 16.62 -8.06 -13.49
CA PHE A 139 15.89 -7.89 -12.25
C PHE A 139 16.16 -6.53 -11.60
N ARG A 140 17.40 -6.02 -11.69
CA ARG A 140 17.72 -4.64 -11.27
C ARG A 140 16.83 -3.62 -11.96
N ARG A 141 16.56 -3.77 -13.28
CA ARG A 141 15.63 -2.88 -14.00
C ARG A 141 14.21 -3.00 -13.48
N GLU A 142 13.72 -4.22 -13.25
CA GLU A 142 12.38 -4.45 -12.68
C GLU A 142 12.23 -3.78 -11.30
N VAL A 143 13.23 -3.89 -10.43
CA VAL A 143 13.25 -3.21 -9.13
C VAL A 143 13.20 -1.69 -9.30
N MET A 144 14.01 -1.13 -10.20
CA MET A 144 14.02 0.31 -10.46
C MET A 144 12.70 0.81 -11.05
N ASP A 145 12.07 0.04 -11.94
CA ASP A 145 10.77 0.33 -12.51
C ASP A 145 9.66 0.29 -11.44
N ALA A 146 9.72 -0.67 -10.51
CA ALA A 146 8.81 -0.72 -9.38
C ALA A 146 8.96 0.51 -8.46
N PHE A 147 10.19 0.96 -8.16
CA PHE A 147 10.38 2.21 -7.40
C PHE A 147 9.90 3.45 -8.16
N ARG A 148 10.09 3.49 -9.48
CA ARG A 148 9.57 4.57 -10.34
C ARG A 148 8.05 4.62 -10.29
N TYR A 149 7.39 3.46 -10.39
CA TYR A 149 5.95 3.34 -10.25
C TYR A 149 5.46 3.81 -8.86
N GLN A 150 6.10 3.33 -7.78
CA GLN A 150 5.79 3.77 -6.42
C GLN A 150 5.96 5.28 -6.24
N HIS A 151 6.99 5.88 -6.84
CA HIS A 151 7.19 7.33 -6.81
C HIS A 151 6.02 8.09 -7.48
N GLN A 152 5.55 7.63 -8.64
CA GLN A 152 4.41 8.23 -9.32
C GLN A 152 3.13 8.10 -8.48
N ARG A 153 2.87 6.93 -7.90
CA ARG A 153 1.71 6.71 -7.02
C ARG A 153 1.71 7.64 -5.80
N LYS A 154 2.88 7.96 -5.23
CA LYS A 154 2.98 8.92 -4.10
C LYS A 154 2.41 10.30 -4.43
N LEU A 155 2.46 10.75 -5.69
CA LEU A 155 1.85 12.03 -6.09
C LEU A 155 0.32 12.00 -5.98
N LEU A 156 -0.31 10.87 -6.32
CA LEU A 156 -1.74 10.66 -6.16
C LEU A 156 -2.13 10.65 -4.68
N TRP A 157 -1.32 9.98 -3.85
CA TRP A 157 -1.49 10.00 -2.39
C TRP A 157 -1.42 11.42 -1.83
N LEU A 158 -0.44 12.23 -2.24
CA LEU A 158 -0.34 13.64 -1.82
C LEU A 158 -1.57 14.45 -2.23
N SER A 159 -2.12 14.23 -3.43
CA SER A 159 -3.35 14.88 -3.88
C SER A 159 -4.57 14.49 -3.03
N ALA A 160 -4.72 13.20 -2.72
CA ALA A 160 -5.81 12.70 -1.87
C ALA A 160 -5.70 13.23 -0.43
N LEU A 161 -4.49 13.24 0.14
CA LEU A 161 -4.26 13.72 1.50
C LEU A 161 -4.32 15.25 1.61
N GLY A 162 -4.11 15.98 0.51
CA GLY A 162 -4.23 17.43 0.42
C GLY A 162 -5.66 17.97 0.36
N GLN A 163 -6.68 17.10 0.26
CA GLN A 163 -8.08 17.55 0.19
C GLN A 163 -8.52 18.29 1.47
N ARG A 164 -9.26 19.39 1.31
CA ARG A 164 -9.67 20.24 2.45
C ARG A 164 -10.66 19.54 3.39
N ARG A 165 -11.56 18.72 2.86
CA ARG A 165 -12.59 18.04 3.66
C ARG A 165 -12.09 16.65 4.05
N THR A 166 -12.16 16.32 5.34
CA THR A 166 -11.72 15.00 5.84
C THR A 166 -12.47 13.82 5.23
N ILE A 167 -13.74 14.00 4.83
CA ILE A 167 -14.49 12.94 4.14
C ILE A 167 -13.95 12.68 2.73
N ASP A 168 -13.49 13.72 2.03
CA ASP A 168 -12.91 13.60 0.69
C ASP A 168 -11.50 12.99 0.79
N ARG A 169 -10.71 13.37 1.81
CA ARG A 169 -9.43 12.69 2.14
C ARG A 169 -9.63 11.21 2.42
N LEU A 170 -10.64 10.87 3.23
CA LEU A 170 -10.97 9.48 3.54
C LEU A 170 -11.35 8.69 2.29
N LEU A 171 -12.26 9.22 1.48
CA LEU A 171 -12.69 8.53 0.25
C LEU A 171 -11.52 8.35 -0.71
N GLY A 172 -10.78 9.41 -1.03
CA GLY A 172 -9.61 9.33 -1.90
C GLY A 172 -8.54 8.37 -1.37
N PHE A 173 -8.32 8.35 -0.05
CA PHE A 173 -7.40 7.41 0.57
C PHE A 173 -7.84 5.94 0.39
N LEU A 174 -9.12 5.63 0.60
CA LEU A 174 -9.64 4.28 0.40
C LEU A 174 -9.64 3.87 -1.08
N THR A 175 -9.96 4.81 -1.98
CA THR A 175 -9.88 4.60 -3.43
C THR A 175 -8.49 4.18 -3.86
N LEU A 176 -7.47 4.97 -3.52
CA LEU A 176 -6.09 4.66 -3.92
C LEU A 176 -5.56 3.37 -3.27
N LEU A 177 -6.01 3.03 -2.07
CA LEU A 177 -5.63 1.79 -1.39
C LEU A 177 -6.18 0.56 -2.10
N ILE A 178 -7.45 0.61 -2.50
CA ILE A 178 -8.14 -0.51 -3.16
C ILE A 178 -7.74 -0.61 -4.64
N GLU A 179 -7.43 0.49 -5.31
CA GLU A 179 -6.80 0.42 -6.65
C GLU A 179 -5.45 -0.31 -6.61
N GLU A 180 -4.68 -0.12 -5.55
CA GLU A 180 -3.33 -0.65 -5.43
C GLU A 180 -3.30 -2.10 -4.92
N TYR A 181 -4.17 -2.44 -3.98
CA TYR A 181 -4.14 -3.72 -3.25
C TYR A 181 -5.46 -4.49 -3.28
N GLY A 182 -6.49 -3.96 -3.93
CA GLY A 182 -7.82 -4.54 -3.90
C GLY A 182 -7.93 -5.80 -4.75
N GLU A 183 -8.57 -6.81 -4.18
CA GLU A 183 -8.93 -8.04 -4.88
C GLU A 183 -10.42 -8.01 -5.29
N PRO A 184 -10.78 -8.62 -6.42
CA PRO A 184 -12.15 -8.64 -6.89
C PRO A 184 -13.07 -9.35 -5.90
N ALA A 185 -14.17 -8.70 -5.55
CA ALA A 185 -15.23 -9.23 -4.70
C ALA A 185 -16.33 -9.83 -5.57
N MET A 186 -16.40 -11.16 -5.60
CA MET A 186 -17.37 -11.91 -6.40
C MET A 186 -18.75 -11.91 -5.74
N SER A 187 -19.82 -12.06 -6.54
CA SER A 187 -21.17 -12.21 -6.03
C SER A 187 -21.42 -13.64 -5.53
N ASP A 188 -22.07 -13.79 -4.37
CA ASP A 188 -22.45 -15.10 -3.82
C ASP A 188 -23.46 -15.84 -4.71
N THR A 189 -24.24 -15.10 -5.52
CA THR A 189 -25.28 -15.66 -6.40
C THR A 189 -24.79 -15.90 -7.83
N ASP A 190 -23.72 -15.25 -8.25
CA ASP A 190 -23.17 -15.37 -9.60
C ASP A 190 -21.65 -15.13 -9.57
N PRO A 191 -20.83 -16.20 -9.64
CA PRO A 191 -19.38 -16.08 -9.53
C PRO A 191 -18.74 -15.33 -10.72
N ASP A 192 -19.45 -15.09 -11.82
CA ASP A 192 -18.93 -14.31 -12.94
C ASP A 192 -19.17 -12.79 -12.77
N VAL A 193 -19.88 -12.37 -11.70
CA VAL A 193 -20.21 -10.96 -11.45
C VAL A 193 -19.34 -10.37 -10.33
N ILE A 194 -18.51 -9.39 -10.71
CA ILE A 194 -17.71 -8.58 -9.77
C ILE A 194 -18.60 -7.49 -9.15
N ARG A 195 -18.83 -7.56 -7.83
CA ARG A 195 -19.58 -6.54 -7.08
C ARG A 195 -18.73 -5.32 -6.75
N GLY A 196 -17.41 -5.49 -6.73
CA GLY A 196 -16.47 -4.45 -6.34
C GLY A 196 -15.08 -5.00 -6.10
N TYR A 197 -14.24 -4.21 -5.43
CA TYR A 197 -12.90 -4.61 -5.04
C TYR A 197 -12.73 -4.36 -3.55
N CYS A 198 -12.18 -5.33 -2.85
CA CYS A 198 -11.99 -5.30 -1.40
C CYS A 198 -10.51 -5.38 -1.06
N LEU A 199 -10.09 -4.72 0.02
CA LEU A 199 -8.77 -5.00 0.57
C LEU A 199 -8.71 -6.46 1.04
N PRO A 200 -7.65 -7.21 0.70
CA PRO A 200 -7.50 -8.62 1.09
C PRO A 200 -7.13 -8.80 2.57
N PHE A 201 -6.99 -7.70 3.32
CA PHE A 201 -6.69 -7.70 4.74
C PHE A 201 -7.41 -6.55 5.46
N PRO A 202 -7.68 -6.70 6.78
CA PRO A 202 -8.36 -5.67 7.54
C PRO A 202 -7.49 -4.42 7.68
N LEU A 203 -8.15 -3.26 7.70
CA LEU A 203 -7.55 -1.96 7.97
C LEU A 203 -8.33 -1.26 9.08
N THR A 204 -7.65 -0.97 10.18
CA THR A 204 -8.32 -0.40 11.36
C THR A 204 -8.64 1.08 11.15
N HIS A 205 -9.72 1.56 11.78
CA HIS A 205 -10.04 2.99 11.78
C HIS A 205 -8.95 3.86 12.42
N ALA A 206 -8.13 3.29 13.32
CA ALA A 206 -6.98 3.98 13.90
C ALA A 206 -5.87 4.17 12.86
N GLN A 207 -5.53 3.13 12.09
CA GLN A 207 -4.57 3.23 10.99
C GLN A 207 -5.04 4.25 9.95
N ILE A 208 -6.32 4.19 9.54
CA ILE A 208 -6.91 5.17 8.62
C ILE A 208 -6.79 6.59 9.18
N GLY A 209 -7.14 6.78 10.45
CA GLY A 209 -7.05 8.07 11.13
C GLY A 209 -5.64 8.63 11.12
N SER A 210 -4.66 7.81 11.48
CA SER A 210 -3.24 8.18 11.46
C SER A 210 -2.75 8.57 10.05
N ALA A 211 -3.26 7.91 9.01
CA ALA A 211 -2.88 8.16 7.63
C ALA A 211 -3.42 9.50 7.09
N ILE A 212 -4.69 9.81 7.39
CA ILE A 212 -5.37 11.00 6.86
C ILE A 212 -5.34 12.20 7.80
N GLY A 213 -4.62 12.11 8.92
CA GLY A 213 -4.56 13.15 9.94
C GLY A 213 -5.92 13.41 10.60
N SER A 214 -6.57 12.35 11.09
CA SER A 214 -7.86 12.41 11.78
C SER A 214 -7.94 11.43 12.96
N THR A 215 -8.95 11.57 13.82
CA THR A 215 -9.13 10.68 14.96
C THR A 215 -9.94 9.43 14.59
N ARG A 216 -9.70 8.31 15.28
CA ARG A 216 -10.48 7.07 15.13
C ARG A 216 -12.00 7.31 15.19
N VAL A 217 -12.45 8.16 16.11
CA VAL A 217 -13.88 8.50 16.27
C VAL A 217 -14.41 9.24 15.04
N THR A 218 -13.64 10.20 14.53
CA THR A 218 -13.99 10.92 13.29
C THR A 218 -14.06 9.97 12.10
N VAL A 219 -13.06 9.10 11.93
CA VAL A 219 -13.06 8.08 10.87
C VAL A 219 -14.28 7.17 10.98
N THR A 220 -14.59 6.66 12.17
CA THR A 220 -15.75 5.77 12.38
C THR A 220 -17.05 6.42 11.89
N ARG A 221 -17.27 7.70 12.23
CA ARG A 221 -18.44 8.45 11.79
C ARG A 221 -18.45 8.66 10.27
N LEU A 222 -17.30 8.99 9.67
CA LEU A 222 -17.20 9.25 8.23
C LEU A 222 -17.35 7.95 7.40
N MET A 223 -16.81 6.82 7.87
CA MET A 223 -17.06 5.50 7.29
C MET A 223 -18.56 5.18 7.24
N GLY A 224 -19.30 5.48 8.33
CA GLY A 224 -20.75 5.35 8.35
C GLY A 224 -21.45 6.20 7.28
N LYS A 225 -21.01 7.45 7.10
CA LYS A 225 -21.55 8.33 6.06
C LYS A 225 -21.25 7.85 4.64
N LEU A 226 -20.06 7.31 4.39
CA LEU A 226 -19.70 6.76 3.07
C LEU A 226 -20.54 5.51 2.75
N ARG A 227 -20.76 4.63 3.73
CA ARG A 227 -21.65 3.46 3.58
C ARG A 227 -23.09 3.85 3.29
N GLN A 228 -23.63 4.82 4.04
CA GLN A 228 -25.00 5.32 3.81
C GLN A 228 -25.20 5.91 2.41
N ARG A 229 -24.13 6.42 1.79
CA ARG A 229 -24.13 6.94 0.42
C ARG A 229 -23.81 5.89 -0.63
N GLY A 230 -23.57 4.63 -0.24
CA GLY A 230 -23.18 3.56 -1.14
C GLY A 230 -21.79 3.72 -1.76
N LEU A 231 -20.93 4.59 -1.21
CA LEU A 231 -19.59 4.85 -1.76
C LEU A 231 -18.55 3.81 -1.33
N ILE A 232 -18.81 3.12 -0.22
CA ILE A 232 -18.00 2.00 0.27
C ILE A 232 -18.92 0.90 0.79
N LEU A 233 -18.43 -0.32 0.78
CA LEU A 233 -19.07 -1.51 1.34
C LEU A 233 -18.12 -2.19 2.33
N THR A 234 -18.65 -3.15 3.09
CA THR A 234 -17.86 -4.03 3.94
C THR A 234 -18.25 -5.48 3.71
N GLN A 235 -17.27 -6.37 3.64
CA GLN A 235 -17.47 -7.81 3.41
C GLN A 235 -16.72 -8.64 4.47
N GLY A 236 -17.27 -9.82 4.81
CA GLY A 236 -16.63 -10.79 5.73
C GLY A 236 -16.17 -10.15 7.04
N ASP A 237 -14.89 -10.27 7.34
CA ASP A 237 -14.21 -9.72 8.54
C ASP A 237 -14.03 -8.18 8.50
N ASN A 238 -15.05 -7.44 8.08
CA ASN A 238 -15.03 -6.00 7.88
C ASN A 238 -13.96 -5.53 6.87
N LEU A 239 -13.70 -6.33 5.84
CA LEU A 239 -12.88 -5.90 4.71
C LEU A 239 -13.55 -4.71 4.04
N ILE A 240 -12.78 -3.65 3.80
CA ILE A 240 -13.30 -2.43 3.19
C ILE A 240 -13.28 -2.62 1.67
N CYS A 241 -14.40 -2.29 1.03
CA CYS A 241 -14.59 -2.48 -0.40
C CYS A 241 -15.12 -1.24 -1.10
N LEU A 242 -14.80 -1.10 -2.38
CA LEU A 242 -15.43 -0.16 -3.29
C LEU A 242 -16.39 -0.90 -4.20
N PRO A 243 -17.65 -0.44 -4.34
CA PRO A 243 -18.56 -0.98 -5.34
C PRO A 243 -17.99 -0.78 -6.75
N ALA A 244 -18.27 -1.72 -7.66
CA ALA A 244 -17.82 -1.66 -9.05
C ALA A 244 -18.22 -0.34 -9.75
N GLU A 245 -19.41 0.18 -9.45
CA GLU A 245 -19.91 1.45 -9.98
C GLU A 245 -19.08 2.67 -9.56
N SER A 246 -18.40 2.60 -8.41
CA SER A 246 -17.60 3.71 -7.88
C SER A 246 -16.25 3.84 -8.59
N ILE A 247 -15.72 2.73 -9.13
CA ILE A 247 -14.44 2.71 -9.86
C ILE A 247 -14.64 3.30 -11.27
N ASN A 248 -15.77 3.02 -11.91
CA ASN A 248 -16.08 3.55 -13.24
C ASN A 248 -16.35 5.06 -13.27
N ARG A 249 -16.63 5.70 -12.13
CA ARG A 249 -16.86 7.16 -12.05
C ARG A 249 -15.58 7.98 -11.87
N ALA A 250 -14.45 7.35 -11.57
CA ALA A 250 -13.18 8.03 -11.34
C ALA A 250 -12.35 8.22 -12.62
N ASN A 251 -12.82 7.72 -13.76
CA ASN A 251 -12.18 7.80 -15.08
C ASN A 251 -12.99 8.67 -16.05
#